data_AF-A0A369W9P2-F1
#
_entry.id   AF-A0A369W9P2-F1
#
_cell.length_a   1.000
_cell.length_b   1.000
_cell.length_c   1.000
_cell.angle_alpha   90.00
_cell.angle_beta   90.00
_cell.angle_gamma   90.00
#
_symmetry.space_group_name_H-M   'P 1'
#
loop_
_entity.id
_entity.type
_entity.pdbx_description
1 polymer ?
#
loop_
_entity_poly.entity_id
_entity_poly.type
_entity_poly.pdbx_seq_one_letter_code
_entity_poly.pdbx_strand_id
1 'polypeptide(L)'
;MGFGGISVWQLLIVLVIVVLLFGTKKFRNIGGDLGNAVKGFKKAMKDDEEPKQIEKEDAGFEEKKEAGSEDAAKTETQKSAEK
;
A
#
# COMPACT_ATOMS: atom_id res chain seq x y z
N MET A 1 -11.29 35.22 -7.74
CA MET A 1 -10.95 34.44 -6.53
C MET A 1 -10.70 32.99 -6.93
N GLY A 2 -9.67 32.74 -7.75
CA GLY A 2 -9.33 31.39 -8.20
C GLY A 2 -8.34 30.71 -7.27
N PHE A 3 -8.26 29.39 -7.34
CA PHE A 3 -7.39 28.47 -6.60
C PHE A 3 -5.86 28.74 -6.67
N GLY A 4 -5.41 29.89 -7.17
CA GLY A 4 -4.00 30.27 -7.32
C GLY A 4 -3.24 30.55 -6.01
N GLY A 5 -3.91 30.40 -4.85
CA GLY A 5 -3.27 30.46 -3.52
C GLY A 5 -3.04 29.09 -2.88
N ILE A 6 -3.54 28.00 -3.48
CA ILE A 6 -3.28 26.65 -2.97
C ILE A 6 -1.90 26.23 -3.48
N SER A 7 -0.88 26.56 -2.71
CA SER A 7 0.47 26.09 -2.98
C SER A 7 0.59 24.60 -2.62
N VAL A 8 1.47 23.91 -3.33
CA VAL A 8 1.69 22.45 -3.22
C VAL A 8 2.02 22.06 -1.77
N TRP A 9 2.65 22.96 -1.02
CA TRP A 9 2.97 22.79 0.40
C TRP A 9 1.73 22.65 1.29
N GLN A 10 0.67 23.39 1.01
CA GLN A 10 -0.59 23.35 1.74
C GLN A 10 -1.31 22.03 1.46
N LEU A 11 -1.27 21.54 0.21
CA LEU A 11 -1.86 20.25 -0.14
C LEU A 11 -1.17 19.09 0.57
N LEU A 12 0.17 19.11 0.72
CA LEU A 12 0.89 18.10 1.49
C LEU A 12 0.48 18.08 2.96
N ILE A 13 0.34 19.25 3.59
CA ILE A 13 -0.09 19.36 4.99
C ILE A 13 -1.51 18.81 5.16
N VAL A 14 -2.43 19.15 4.26
CA VAL A 14 -3.80 18.63 4.27
C VAL A 14 -3.82 17.11 4.06
N LEU A 15 -3.00 16.58 3.13
CA LEU A 15 -2.88 15.15 2.88
C LEU A 15 -2.47 14.39 4.15
N VAL A 16 -1.48 14.90 4.88
CA VAL A 16 -1.02 14.28 6.13
C VAL A 16 -2.16 14.20 7.16
N ILE A 17 -2.92 15.28 7.32
CA ILE A 17 -4.07 15.30 8.25
C ILE A 17 -5.11 14.26 7.83
N VAL A 18 -5.45 14.19 6.54
CA VAL A 18 -6.40 13.20 6.02
C VAL A 18 -5.92 11.77 6.30
N VAL A 19 -4.64 11.48 6.05
CA VAL A 19 -4.07 10.15 6.32
C VAL A 19 -4.09 9.81 7.81
N LEU A 20 -3.88 10.78 8.70
CA LEU A 20 -3.98 10.57 10.15
C LEU A 20 -5.42 10.31 10.61
N LEU A 21 -6.41 11.01 10.03
CA LEU A 21 -7.83 10.84 10.36
C LEU A 21 -8.39 9.50 9.87
N PHE A 22 -8.08 9.13 8.63
CA PHE A 22 -8.59 7.90 8.02
C PHE A 22 -7.71 6.68 8.31
N GLY A 23 -6.48 6.91 8.77
CA GLY A 23 -5.46 5.88 8.97
C GLY A 23 -4.85 5.37 7.65
N THR A 24 -3.60 4.90 7.71
CA THR A 24 -2.89 4.36 6.54
C THR A 24 -3.44 3.02 6.04
N LYS A 25 -4.13 2.25 6.90
CA LYS A 25 -4.71 0.94 6.53
C LYS A 25 -5.80 1.08 5.47
N LYS A 26 -6.70 2.07 5.62
CA LYS A 26 -7.80 2.30 4.66
C LYS A 26 -7.28 2.86 3.34
N PHE A 27 -6.29 3.74 3.41
CA PHE A 27 -5.58 4.27 2.25
C PHE A 27 -4.78 3.20 1.49
N ARG A 28 -4.19 2.21 2.18
CA ARG A 28 -3.45 1.13 1.52
C ARG A 28 -4.37 0.16 0.77
N ASN A 29 -5.49 -0.23 1.38
CA ASN A 29 -6.46 -1.12 0.73
C ASN A 29 -7.04 -0.47 -0.54
N ILE A 30 -7.54 0.77 -0.43
CA ILE A 30 -8.14 1.47 -1.58
C ILE A 30 -7.07 1.98 -2.56
N GLY A 31 -5.92 2.39 -2.05
CA GLY A 31 -4.80 2.90 -2.85
C GLY A 31 -4.06 1.81 -3.63
N GLY A 32 -4.07 0.56 -3.18
CA GLY A 32 -3.54 -0.57 -3.94
C GLY A 32 -4.30 -0.81 -5.24
N ASP A 33 -5.64 -0.86 -5.15
CA ASP A 33 -6.51 -1.08 -6.31
C ASP A 33 -6.47 0.10 -7.28
N LEU A 34 -6.59 1.33 -6.77
CA LEU A 34 -6.48 2.55 -7.57
C LEU A 34 -5.07 2.69 -8.18
N GLY A 35 -4.04 2.36 -7.42
CA GLY A 35 -2.65 2.42 -7.86
C GLY A 35 -2.37 1.44 -9.00
N ASN A 36 -2.89 0.23 -8.93
CA ASN A 36 -2.78 -0.76 -10.00
C ASN A 36 -3.51 -0.33 -11.27
N ALA A 37 -4.72 0.23 -11.14
CA ALA A 37 -5.46 0.77 -12.28
C ALA A 37 -4.71 1.92 -12.97
N VAL A 38 -4.16 2.86 -12.18
CA VAL A 38 -3.38 3.99 -12.70
C VAL A 38 -2.03 3.54 -13.29
N LYS A 39 -1.38 2.51 -12.72
CA LYS A 39 -0.13 1.93 -13.26
C LYS A 39 -0.37 1.31 -14.64
N GLY A 40 -1.48 0.59 -14.83
CA GLY A 40 -1.89 0.06 -16.13
C GLY A 40 -2.19 1.16 -17.15
N PHE A 41 -2.91 2.20 -16.73
CA PHE A 41 -3.20 3.37 -17.57
C PHE A 41 -1.92 4.10 -18.02
N LYS A 42 -0.99 4.36 -17.10
CA LYS A 42 0.29 5.00 -17.41
C LYS A 42 1.15 4.14 -18.34
N LYS A 43 1.10 2.82 -18.19
CA LYS A 43 1.83 1.87 -19.03
C LYS A 43 1.28 1.85 -20.45
N ALA A 44 -0.04 1.79 -20.62
CA ALA A 44 -0.69 1.89 -21.93
C ALA A 44 -0.38 3.22 -22.64
N MET A 45 -0.46 4.33 -21.92
CA MET A 45 -0.14 5.66 -22.45
C MET A 45 1.34 5.80 -22.86
N LYS A 46 2.26 5.07 -22.22
CA LYS A 46 3.69 5.05 -22.59
C LYS A 46 4.00 4.10 -23.74
N ASP A 47 3.25 3.00 -23.87
CA ASP A 47 3.41 2.02 -24.96
C ASP A 47 3.01 2.61 -26.33
N ASP A 48 2.18 3.65 -26.35
CA ASP A 48 1.86 4.44 -27.56
C ASP A 48 3.00 5.38 -27.99
N GLU A 49 3.98 5.69 -27.12
CA GLU A 49 5.07 6.64 -27.41
C GLU A 49 6.47 5.99 -27.63
N GLU A 50 6.72 4.72 -27.26
CA GLU A 50 8.02 4.05 -27.46
C GLU A 50 7.90 2.57 -27.92
N PRO A 51 8.75 2.07 -28.84
CA PRO A 51 8.70 0.67 -29.28
C PRO A 51 9.27 -0.29 -28.24
N LYS A 52 8.37 -1.03 -27.57
CA LYS A 52 8.53 -2.33 -26.89
C LYS A 52 9.88 -2.61 -26.22
N GLN A 53 9.96 -2.34 -24.92
CA GLN A 53 10.58 -3.27 -23.96
C GLN A 53 9.77 -3.28 -22.67
N ILE A 54 9.05 -4.36 -22.44
CA ILE A 54 8.46 -4.65 -21.13
C ILE A 54 8.88 -6.07 -20.77
N GLU A 55 10.09 -6.18 -20.25
CA GLU A 55 10.48 -7.35 -19.48
C GLU A 55 9.68 -7.41 -18.18
N LYS A 56 9.44 -8.65 -17.78
CA LYS A 56 8.65 -9.06 -16.63
C LYS A 56 9.34 -8.56 -15.36
N GLU A 57 8.63 -7.81 -14.53
CA GLU A 57 8.93 -7.78 -13.11
C GLU A 57 7.66 -7.43 -12.32
N ASP A 58 7.53 -8.16 -11.22
CA ASP A 58 6.37 -8.45 -10.43
C ASP A 58 5.44 -7.27 -10.06
N ALA A 59 4.15 -7.52 -10.19
CA ALA A 59 3.13 -6.82 -9.40
C ALA A 59 2.34 -7.84 -8.56
N GLY A 60 3.04 -8.79 -7.95
CA GLY A 60 2.53 -9.62 -6.86
C GLY A 60 2.83 -8.94 -5.54
N PHE A 61 1.86 -8.23 -4.96
CA PHE A 61 1.91 -7.92 -3.53
C PHE A 61 1.44 -9.17 -2.78
N GLU A 62 2.36 -10.06 -2.45
CA GLU A 62 2.09 -11.10 -1.45
C GLU A 62 1.93 -10.45 -0.07
N GLU A 63 0.69 -10.38 0.40
CA GLU A 63 0.41 -10.11 1.80
C GLU A 63 0.64 -11.40 2.60
N LYS A 64 1.87 -11.59 3.08
CA LYS A 64 2.13 -12.47 4.22
C LYS A 64 2.59 -11.65 5.42
N LYS A 65 1.63 -11.16 6.21
CA LYS A 65 1.86 -10.84 7.62
C LYS A 65 0.56 -10.86 8.44
N GLU A 66 -0.02 -12.04 8.59
CA GLU A 66 -0.57 -12.40 9.89
C GLU A 66 0.60 -12.56 10.87
N ALA A 67 0.71 -11.67 11.85
CA ALA A 67 1.15 -11.95 13.23
C ALA A 67 1.51 -10.64 13.98
N GLY A 68 0.82 -10.40 15.10
CA GLY A 68 1.45 -9.81 16.28
C GLY A 68 0.71 -8.66 16.96
N SER A 69 -0.20 -8.99 17.90
CA SER A 69 -0.26 -8.50 19.30
C SER A 69 -1.67 -8.80 19.83
N GLU A 70 -1.89 -10.00 20.39
CA GLU A 70 -1.78 -10.33 21.84
C GLU A 70 -3.16 -10.26 22.52
N ASP A 71 -3.75 -11.43 22.78
CA ASP A 71 -4.57 -11.66 23.98
C ASP A 71 -4.36 -13.09 24.50
N ALA A 72 -3.76 -13.14 25.68
CA ALA A 72 -3.95 -14.08 26.79
C ALA A 72 -4.03 -15.62 26.57
N ALA A 73 -3.01 -16.26 27.15
CA ALA A 73 -3.11 -17.40 28.09
C ALA A 73 -3.62 -18.78 27.60
N LYS A 74 -2.67 -19.73 27.45
CA LYS A 74 -2.68 -21.08 28.05
C LYS A 74 -1.34 -21.78 27.78
N THR A 75 -0.50 -21.92 28.80
CA THR A 75 -0.28 -23.17 29.56
C THR A 75 0.64 -24.16 28.82
N GLU A 76 1.92 -24.05 29.17
CA GLU A 76 2.80 -25.11 29.68
C GLU A 76 2.79 -26.52 29.04
N THR A 77 4.03 -26.96 28.73
CA THR A 77 4.55 -28.33 28.80
C THR A 77 4.40 -29.20 27.55
N GLN A 78 5.51 -29.42 26.84
CA GLN A 78 6.16 -30.75 26.69
C GLN A 78 7.41 -30.66 25.80
N LYS A 79 8.57 -30.44 26.43
CA LYS A 79 9.85 -31.00 25.98
C LYS A 79 10.40 -31.78 27.17
N SER A 80 10.11 -33.07 27.20
CA SER A 80 10.90 -34.06 27.94
C SER A 80 10.48 -35.46 27.54
N ALA A 81 11.50 -36.21 27.11
CA ALA A 81 11.64 -37.65 27.14
C ALA A 81 10.83 -38.53 26.16
N GLU A 82 11.56 -39.51 25.62
CA GLU A 82 11.10 -40.75 24.96
C GLU A 82 10.76 -40.58 23.47
N LYS A 83 11.49 -41.14 22.49
CA LYS A 83 12.19 -42.43 22.40
C LYS A 83 13.18 -42.41 21.24
#